data_AF-A0A916DAQ6-F1
#
_entry.id   AF-A0A916DAQ6-F1
#
_cell.length_a   1.000
_cell.length_b   1.000
_cell.length_c   1.000
_cell.angle_alpha   90.00
_cell.angle_beta   90.00
_cell.angle_gamma   90.00
#
_symmetry.space_group_name_H-M   'P 1'
#
loop_
_entity.id
_entity.type
_entity.pdbx_description
1 polymer ?
#
loop_
_entity_poly.entity_id
_entity_poly.type
_entity_poly.pdbx_seq_one_letter_code
_entity_poly.pdbx_strand_id
1 'polypeptide(L)'
;MRIQSHVPFDTAIKWWLDLSPMVSFETLTKQSRRYEYKYLMWESVRRTRNPFFVNGTGFEGYFVGDCDSPHAALEALLHLGEQMLIGIMRFHRYDYQFRSRLIKTLVDERPDPDAIHEWSAELGACLARLRAQALYDPRIESFHNATEIAVMALPSITYLEKDHQIRQNYRVNSEYTPPRPRLRVTPGMLKPWQQEVWLVMRKVGMFGHPLVRQYLCDALH
;
A
#
# COMPACT_ATOMS: atom_id res chain seq x y z
N MET A 1 0.72 18.36 3.78
CA MET A 1 1.44 17.67 4.88
C MET A 1 2.75 17.05 4.38
N ARG A 2 3.87 17.21 5.10
CA ARG A 2 5.17 16.57 4.79
C ARG A 2 5.30 15.25 5.56
N ILE A 3 5.76 14.21 4.87
CA ILE A 3 6.03 12.88 5.45
C ILE A 3 7.52 12.58 5.32
N GLN A 4 8.11 12.11 6.42
CA GLN A 4 9.47 11.59 6.48
C GLN A 4 9.40 10.19 7.09
N SER A 5 9.93 9.19 6.41
CA SER A 5 9.90 7.81 6.87
C SER A 5 10.99 6.97 6.22
N HIS A 6 11.13 5.73 6.67
CA HIS A 6 11.87 4.70 5.94
C HIS A 6 11.11 4.28 4.69
N VAL A 7 11.87 3.80 3.71
CA VAL A 7 11.32 3.04 2.59
C VAL A 7 10.98 1.64 3.08
N PRO A 8 9.80 1.09 2.77
CA PRO A 8 9.48 -0.29 3.09
C PRO A 8 10.50 -1.25 2.49
N PHE A 9 10.95 -2.23 3.27
CA PHE A 9 11.93 -3.24 2.84
C PHE A 9 13.27 -2.65 2.37
N ASP A 10 13.68 -1.50 2.90
CA ASP A 10 14.94 -0.84 2.56
C ASP A 10 16.15 -1.76 2.70
N THR A 11 16.17 -2.60 3.74
CA THR A 11 17.20 -3.62 3.98
C THR A 11 17.30 -4.67 2.87
N ALA A 12 16.17 -5.19 2.35
CA ALA A 12 16.19 -6.13 1.22
C ALA A 12 16.63 -5.44 -0.08
N ILE A 13 16.13 -4.23 -0.32
CA ILE A 13 16.53 -3.43 -1.49
C ILE A 13 18.04 -3.17 -1.45
N LYS A 14 18.57 -2.79 -0.29
CA LYS A 14 19.98 -2.51 -0.13
C LYS A 14 20.84 -3.75 -0.31
N TRP A 15 20.44 -4.87 0.30
CA TRP A 15 21.17 -6.13 0.10
C TRP A 15 21.23 -6.54 -1.37
N TRP A 16 20.12 -6.37 -2.11
CA TRP A 16 20.11 -6.62 -3.55
C TRP A 16 21.01 -5.65 -4.34
N LEU A 17 21.00 -4.36 -4.02
CA LEU A 17 21.89 -3.37 -4.67
C LEU A 17 23.37 -3.71 -4.43
N ASP A 18 23.73 -4.10 -3.21
CA ASP A 18 25.10 -4.49 -2.84
C ASP A 18 25.56 -5.76 -3.61
N LEU A 19 24.62 -6.63 -4.00
CA LEU A 19 24.88 -7.83 -4.81
C LEU A 19 24.79 -7.60 -6.33
N SER A 20 24.26 -6.45 -6.77
CA SER A 20 23.94 -6.16 -8.18
C SER A 20 24.79 -5.01 -8.71
N PRO A 21 26.06 -5.25 -9.09
CA PRO A 21 27.01 -4.19 -9.43
C PRO A 21 26.60 -3.33 -10.64
N MET A 22 25.63 -3.79 -11.44
CA MET A 22 25.12 -3.09 -12.61
C MET A 22 23.99 -2.09 -12.28
N VAL A 23 23.38 -2.18 -11.09
CA VAL A 23 22.27 -1.29 -10.70
C VAL A 23 22.68 -0.41 -9.53
N SER A 24 22.81 0.89 -9.81
CA SER A 24 23.03 1.88 -8.76
C SER A 24 21.72 2.27 -8.07
N PHE A 25 21.81 2.76 -6.83
CA PHE A 25 20.66 3.34 -6.13
C PHE A 25 20.03 4.52 -6.89
N GLU A 26 20.84 5.32 -7.60
CA GLU A 26 20.35 6.40 -8.46
C GLU A 26 19.55 5.86 -9.65
N THR A 27 20.04 4.80 -10.30
CA THR A 27 19.34 4.13 -11.41
C THR A 27 17.98 3.59 -10.95
N LEU A 28 17.97 2.87 -9.82
CA LEU A 28 16.74 2.33 -9.21
C LEU A 28 15.74 3.46 -8.92
N THR A 29 16.22 4.55 -8.30
CA THR A 29 15.40 5.73 -7.99
C THR A 29 14.80 6.34 -9.25
N LYS A 30 15.61 6.54 -10.30
CA LYS A 30 15.15 7.12 -11.57
C LYS A 30 14.10 6.25 -12.25
N GLN A 31 14.27 4.94 -12.27
CA GLN A 31 13.32 4.02 -12.90
C GLN A 31 12.01 3.90 -12.08
N SER A 32 12.11 3.95 -10.74
CA SER A 32 10.94 3.88 -9.86
C SER A 32 9.96 5.04 -10.02
N ARG A 33 10.39 6.18 -10.60
CA ARG A 33 9.57 7.40 -10.78
C ARG A 33 8.25 7.14 -11.49
N ARG A 34 8.20 6.15 -12.39
CA ARG A 34 6.97 5.74 -13.10
C ARG A 34 5.84 5.27 -12.17
N TYR A 35 6.17 4.85 -10.94
CA TYR A 35 5.19 4.38 -9.96
C TYR A 35 4.79 5.44 -8.93
N GLU A 36 5.53 6.55 -8.83
CA GLU A 36 5.32 7.55 -7.78
C GLU A 36 3.94 8.18 -7.83
N TYR A 37 3.46 8.48 -9.04
CA TYR A 37 2.17 9.12 -9.21
C TYR A 37 1.03 8.33 -8.55
N LYS A 38 0.93 7.03 -8.87
CA LYS A 38 -0.10 6.16 -8.28
C LYS A 38 0.13 5.89 -6.80
N TYR A 39 1.38 5.84 -6.35
CA TYR A 39 1.70 5.75 -4.93
C TYR A 39 1.28 7.01 -4.15
N LEU A 40 1.49 8.20 -4.69
CA LEU A 40 1.08 9.45 -4.06
C LEU A 40 -0.44 9.62 -4.04
N MET A 41 -1.16 9.12 -5.05
CA MET A 41 -2.62 9.00 -5.00
C MET A 41 -3.05 8.10 -3.83
N TRP A 42 -2.45 6.93 -3.71
CA TRP A 42 -2.72 5.99 -2.61
C TRP A 42 -2.46 6.61 -1.24
N GLU A 43 -1.28 7.21 -1.04
CA GLU A 43 -0.93 7.85 0.23
C GLU A 43 -1.79 9.08 0.54
N SER A 44 -2.24 9.82 -0.48
CA SER A 44 -3.17 10.93 -0.29
C SER A 44 -4.52 10.43 0.24
N VAL A 45 -5.06 9.34 -0.33
CA VAL A 45 -6.29 8.71 0.21
C VAL A 45 -6.04 8.18 1.62
N ARG A 46 -4.95 7.46 1.84
CA ARG A 46 -4.62 6.84 3.13
C ARG A 46 -4.53 7.86 4.26
N ARG A 47 -3.94 9.04 4.00
CA ARG A 47 -3.55 9.99 5.05
C ARG A 47 -4.47 11.19 5.20
N THR A 48 -4.99 11.74 4.10
CA THR A 48 -5.64 13.06 4.13
C THR A 48 -7.02 13.03 3.50
N ARG A 49 -7.16 12.41 2.33
CA ARG A 49 -8.41 12.37 1.55
C ARG A 49 -9.34 11.23 1.94
N ASN A 50 -9.08 10.54 3.05
CA ASN A 50 -9.88 9.40 3.48
C ASN A 50 -11.31 9.84 3.88
N PRO A 51 -12.37 9.34 3.21
CA PRO A 51 -13.75 9.70 3.53
C PRO A 51 -14.33 8.94 4.73
N PHE A 52 -13.71 7.85 5.18
CA PHE A 52 -14.27 6.92 6.15
C PHE A 52 -13.49 6.84 7.46
N PHE A 53 -12.17 6.83 7.43
CA PHE A 53 -11.32 6.52 8.58
C PHE A 53 -10.34 7.62 8.93
N VAL A 54 -10.09 7.77 10.23
CA VAL A 54 -9.02 8.64 10.74
C VAL A 54 -7.65 8.09 10.32
N ASN A 55 -7.49 6.77 10.42
CA ASN A 55 -6.30 6.03 10.00
C ASN A 55 -6.67 5.17 8.79
N GLY A 56 -6.39 5.67 7.59
CA GLY A 56 -6.71 4.98 6.35
C GLY A 56 -5.75 3.87 5.96
N THR A 57 -6.17 3.08 4.97
CA THR A 57 -5.38 2.04 4.31
C THR A 57 -4.96 2.43 2.89
N GLY A 58 -5.73 3.30 2.25
CA GLY A 58 -5.64 3.73 0.85
C GLY A 58 -6.73 3.11 -0.03
N PHE A 59 -7.31 1.97 0.37
CA PHE A 59 -8.41 1.32 -0.35
C PHE A 59 -9.71 2.12 -0.32
N GLU A 60 -9.84 3.06 0.60
CA GLU A 60 -11.08 3.80 0.81
C GLU A 60 -11.55 4.60 -0.40
N GLY A 61 -10.65 4.93 -1.32
CA GLY A 61 -10.99 5.58 -2.58
C GLY A 61 -11.90 4.73 -3.47
N TYR A 62 -11.82 3.41 -3.36
CA TYR A 62 -12.67 2.48 -4.12
C TYR A 62 -14.04 2.26 -3.50
N PHE A 63 -14.30 2.74 -2.29
CA PHE A 63 -15.58 2.57 -1.60
C PHE A 63 -16.44 3.84 -1.63
N VAL A 64 -15.98 4.89 -2.31
CA VAL A 64 -16.70 6.16 -2.42
C VAL A 64 -17.88 6.00 -3.36
N GLY A 65 -19.09 5.94 -2.81
CA GLY A 65 -20.32 5.70 -3.57
C GLY A 65 -20.92 4.33 -3.28
N ASP A 66 -20.08 3.32 -3.05
CA ASP A 66 -20.52 1.97 -2.68
C ASP A 66 -20.84 1.85 -1.18
N CYS A 67 -20.21 2.68 -0.34
CA CYS A 67 -20.39 2.64 1.11
C CYS A 67 -21.03 3.92 1.67
N ASP A 68 -22.20 3.75 2.30
CA ASP A 68 -22.98 4.83 2.92
C ASP A 68 -22.55 5.17 4.36
N SER A 69 -21.60 4.44 4.94
CA SER A 69 -21.07 4.76 6.26
C SER A 69 -19.64 4.26 6.47
N PRO A 70 -18.90 4.84 7.43
CA PRO A 70 -17.61 4.30 7.84
C PRO A 70 -17.66 2.84 8.31
N HIS A 71 -18.77 2.41 8.91
CA HIS A 71 -18.94 1.01 9.32
C HIS A 71 -19.12 0.08 8.12
N ALA A 72 -19.92 0.48 7.12
CA ALA A 72 -20.04 -0.28 5.87
C ALA A 72 -18.70 -0.39 5.13
N ALA A 73 -17.94 0.71 5.08
CA ALA A 73 -16.59 0.70 4.51
C ALA A 73 -15.64 -0.21 5.30
N LEU A 74 -15.79 -0.31 6.63
CA LEU A 74 -14.97 -1.20 7.46
C LEU A 74 -15.28 -2.66 7.14
N GLU A 75 -16.55 -3.04 7.06
CA GLU A 75 -16.95 -4.40 6.69
C GLU A 75 -16.45 -4.77 5.28
N ALA A 76 -16.60 -3.88 4.30
CA ALA A 76 -16.08 -4.10 2.94
C ALA A 76 -14.55 -4.28 2.93
N LEU A 77 -13.84 -3.46 3.70
CA LEU A 77 -12.38 -3.52 3.81
C LEU A 77 -11.91 -4.79 4.52
N LEU A 78 -12.60 -5.23 5.57
CA LEU A 78 -12.31 -6.49 6.26
C LEU A 78 -12.59 -7.68 5.35
N HIS A 79 -13.71 -7.67 4.62
CA HIS A 79 -14.00 -8.72 3.65
C HIS A 79 -12.91 -8.82 2.57
N LEU A 80 -12.43 -7.69 2.06
CA LEU A 80 -11.34 -7.65 1.10
C LEU A 80 -10.04 -8.26 1.66
N GLY A 81 -9.67 -7.88 2.90
CA GLY A 81 -8.47 -8.41 3.54
C GLY A 81 -8.57 -9.90 3.87
N GLU A 82 -9.77 -10.38 4.23
CA GLU A 82 -10.05 -11.79 4.43
C GLU A 82 -9.86 -12.57 3.12
N GLN A 83 -10.38 -12.06 2.00
CA GLN A 83 -10.17 -12.68 0.68
C GLN A 83 -8.68 -12.77 0.31
N MET A 84 -7.90 -11.71 0.54
CA MET A 84 -6.45 -11.70 0.30
C MET A 84 -5.74 -12.74 1.16
N LEU A 85 -6.06 -12.78 2.45
CA LEU A 85 -5.45 -13.71 3.40
C LEU A 85 -5.79 -15.17 3.05
N ILE A 86 -7.07 -15.47 2.78
CA ILE A 86 -7.52 -16.80 2.35
C ILE A 86 -6.84 -17.20 1.05
N GLY A 87 -6.73 -16.29 0.08
CA GLY A 87 -6.08 -16.53 -1.21
C GLY A 87 -4.63 -17.01 -1.04
N ILE A 88 -3.83 -16.23 -0.32
CA ILE A 88 -2.42 -16.56 -0.06
C ILE A 88 -2.30 -17.84 0.78
N MET A 89 -3.08 -17.98 1.86
CA MET A 89 -3.00 -19.16 2.72
C MET A 89 -3.41 -20.45 2.00
N ARG A 90 -4.37 -20.37 1.06
CA ARG A 90 -4.78 -21.51 0.24
C ARG A 90 -3.74 -21.88 -0.80
N PHE A 91 -3.13 -20.90 -1.46
CA PHE A 91 -2.10 -21.13 -2.45
C PHE A 91 -0.86 -21.79 -1.83
N HIS A 92 -0.47 -21.34 -0.63
CA HIS A 92 0.68 -21.87 0.12
C HIS A 92 0.30 -22.88 1.21
N ARG A 93 -0.81 -23.61 1.04
CA ARG A 93 -1.38 -24.48 2.10
C ARG A 93 -0.43 -25.55 2.64
N TYR A 94 0.52 -26.00 1.83
CA TYR A 94 1.49 -27.04 2.19
C TYR A 94 2.87 -26.50 2.57
N ASP A 95 3.12 -25.20 2.40
CA ASP A 95 4.39 -24.57 2.79
C ASP A 95 4.19 -23.69 4.03
N TYR A 96 4.12 -24.35 5.19
CA TYR A 96 3.96 -23.68 6.49
C TYR A 96 5.10 -22.72 6.80
N GLN A 97 6.32 -23.03 6.35
CA GLN A 97 7.48 -22.16 6.56
C GLN A 97 7.30 -20.88 5.76
N PHE A 98 6.94 -20.97 4.49
CA PHE A 98 6.71 -19.80 3.66
C PHE A 98 5.53 -18.96 4.15
N ARG A 99 4.44 -19.59 4.60
CA ARG A 99 3.33 -18.88 5.27
C ARG A 99 3.81 -18.04 6.46
N SER A 100 4.71 -18.59 7.28
CA SER A 100 5.30 -17.82 8.38
C SER A 100 6.14 -16.64 7.87
N ARG A 101 6.92 -16.84 6.81
CA ARG A 101 7.71 -15.76 6.18
C ARG A 101 6.80 -14.66 5.61
N LEU A 102 5.71 -15.02 4.93
CA LEU A 102 4.69 -14.09 4.42
C LEU A 102 4.16 -13.16 5.51
N ILE A 103 3.75 -13.70 6.65
CA ILE A 103 3.23 -12.88 7.76
C ILE A 103 4.34 -12.00 8.35
N LYS A 104 5.54 -12.55 8.59
CA LYS A 104 6.69 -11.80 9.13
C LYS A 104 7.11 -10.65 8.23
N THR A 105 7.07 -10.83 6.91
CA THR A 105 7.33 -9.77 5.94
C THR A 105 6.23 -8.72 5.93
N LEU A 106 4.95 -9.12 6.01
CA LEU A 106 3.82 -8.19 6.10
C LEU A 106 3.87 -7.30 7.36
N VAL A 107 4.45 -7.78 8.45
CA VAL A 107 4.59 -6.98 9.67
C VAL A 107 5.92 -6.22 9.76
N ASP A 108 6.78 -6.34 8.75
CA ASP A 108 8.12 -5.73 8.67
C ASP A 108 9.09 -6.27 9.74
N GLU A 109 8.90 -7.52 10.19
CA GLU A 109 9.81 -8.19 11.13
C GLU A 109 11.00 -8.82 10.41
N ARG A 110 10.75 -9.39 9.22
CA ARG A 110 11.78 -10.02 8.40
C ARG A 110 11.48 -9.78 6.92
N PRO A 111 12.29 -8.97 6.22
CA PRO A 111 12.15 -8.85 4.78
C PRO A 111 12.57 -10.17 4.12
N ASP A 112 11.74 -10.67 3.22
CA ASP A 112 11.97 -11.91 2.47
C ASP A 112 11.57 -11.65 1.00
N PRO A 113 12.50 -11.72 0.04
CA PRO A 113 12.22 -11.36 -1.35
C PRO A 113 11.03 -12.09 -1.98
N ASP A 114 10.91 -13.39 -1.72
CA ASP A 114 9.83 -14.22 -2.27
C ASP A 114 8.49 -13.82 -1.67
N ALA A 115 8.44 -13.57 -0.35
CA ALA A 115 7.25 -13.08 0.32
C ALA A 115 6.86 -11.67 -0.14
N ILE A 116 7.84 -10.78 -0.38
CA ILE A 116 7.59 -9.43 -0.93
C ILE A 116 6.97 -9.53 -2.33
N HIS A 117 7.50 -10.43 -3.18
CA HIS A 117 6.95 -10.68 -4.50
C HIS A 117 5.50 -11.17 -4.41
N GLU A 118 5.23 -12.16 -3.56
CA GLU A 118 3.90 -12.75 -3.42
C GLU A 118 2.84 -11.74 -2.93
N TRP A 119 3.17 -10.93 -1.92
CA TRP A 119 2.28 -9.86 -1.45
C TRP A 119 2.08 -8.76 -2.49
N SER A 120 3.11 -8.44 -3.29
CA SER A 120 3.00 -7.48 -4.39
C SER A 120 2.08 -7.99 -5.50
N ALA A 121 2.13 -9.30 -5.79
CA ALA A 121 1.23 -9.95 -6.74
C ALA A 121 -0.22 -9.95 -6.24
N GLU A 122 -0.47 -10.35 -4.99
CA GLU A 122 -1.82 -10.33 -4.41
C GLU A 122 -2.39 -8.90 -4.33
N LEU A 123 -1.57 -7.91 -3.92
CA LEU A 123 -1.97 -6.51 -3.96
C LEU A 123 -2.34 -6.08 -5.40
N GLY A 124 -1.52 -6.43 -6.38
CA GLY A 124 -1.77 -6.11 -7.78
C GLY A 124 -3.09 -6.69 -8.28
N ALA A 125 -3.36 -7.97 -8.00
CA ALA A 125 -4.59 -8.65 -8.36
C ALA A 125 -5.81 -8.02 -7.67
N CYS A 126 -5.69 -7.74 -6.38
CA CYS A 126 -6.73 -7.06 -5.60
C CYS A 126 -7.08 -5.68 -6.19
N LEU A 127 -6.08 -4.84 -6.47
CA LEU A 127 -6.28 -3.53 -7.07
C LEU A 127 -6.87 -3.61 -8.49
N ALA A 128 -6.50 -4.62 -9.28
CA ALA A 128 -7.07 -4.82 -10.60
C ALA A 128 -8.58 -5.13 -10.51
N ARG A 129 -8.99 -6.01 -9.57
CA ARG A 129 -10.41 -6.31 -9.32
C ARG A 129 -11.19 -5.06 -8.93
N LEU A 130 -10.67 -4.28 -7.98
CA LEU A 130 -11.32 -3.05 -7.53
C LEU A 130 -11.43 -2.00 -8.64
N ARG A 131 -10.40 -1.85 -9.48
CA ARG A 131 -10.45 -0.93 -10.62
C ARG A 131 -11.50 -1.35 -11.64
N ALA A 132 -11.63 -2.64 -11.92
CA ALA A 132 -12.65 -3.14 -12.83
C ALA A 132 -14.07 -2.88 -12.33
N GLN A 133 -14.29 -2.97 -11.02
CA GLN A 133 -15.57 -2.64 -10.38
C GLN A 133 -15.85 -1.12 -10.38
N ALA A 134 -14.81 -0.32 -10.13
CA ALA A 134 -14.91 1.14 -10.05
C ALA A 134 -15.29 1.84 -11.37
N LEU A 135 -15.09 1.20 -12.53
CA LEU A 135 -15.37 1.79 -13.84
C LEU A 135 -16.84 2.22 -14.05
N TYR A 136 -17.75 1.72 -13.23
CA TYR A 136 -19.19 1.93 -13.41
C TYR A 136 -19.82 2.91 -12.41
N ASP A 137 -19.06 3.43 -11.43
CA ASP A 137 -19.59 4.41 -10.47
C ASP A 137 -18.99 5.82 -10.71
N PRO A 138 -19.80 6.80 -11.16
CA PRO A 138 -19.33 8.17 -11.40
C PRO A 138 -18.82 8.87 -10.15
N ARG A 139 -19.21 8.44 -8.94
CA ARG A 139 -18.75 9.00 -7.66
C ARG A 139 -17.32 8.56 -7.36
N ILE A 140 -16.98 7.30 -7.65
CA ILE A 140 -15.60 6.80 -7.52
C ILE A 140 -14.71 7.54 -8.53
N GLU A 141 -15.16 7.67 -9.78
CA GLU A 141 -14.42 8.40 -10.82
C GLU A 141 -14.18 9.86 -10.41
N SER A 142 -15.21 10.57 -9.97
CA SER A 142 -15.07 11.96 -9.51
C SER A 142 -14.09 12.09 -8.34
N PHE A 143 -14.15 11.18 -7.37
CA PHE A 143 -13.21 11.17 -6.24
C PHE A 143 -11.77 10.90 -6.68
N HIS A 144 -11.57 9.96 -7.61
CA HIS A 144 -10.27 9.66 -8.18
C HIS A 144 -9.71 10.85 -8.97
N ASN A 145 -10.50 11.47 -9.85
CA ASN A 145 -10.11 12.64 -10.63
C ASN A 145 -9.72 13.83 -9.73
N ALA A 146 -10.51 14.10 -8.68
CA ALA A 146 -10.19 15.14 -7.72
C ALA A 146 -8.89 14.84 -6.93
N THR A 147 -8.63 13.55 -6.65
CA THR A 147 -7.38 13.11 -6.00
C THR A 147 -6.18 13.21 -6.94
N GLU A 148 -6.36 12.87 -8.21
CA GLU A 148 -5.41 12.98 -9.30
C GLU A 148 -4.94 14.43 -9.48
N ILE A 149 -5.88 15.37 -9.63
CA ILE A 149 -5.59 16.81 -9.72
C ILE A 149 -4.78 17.27 -8.50
N ALA A 150 -5.15 16.83 -7.29
CA ALA A 150 -4.44 17.20 -6.07
C ALA A 150 -3.00 16.65 -6.00
N VAL A 151 -2.72 15.54 -6.69
CA VAL A 151 -1.40 14.88 -6.70
C VAL A 151 -0.50 15.41 -7.82
N MET A 152 -1.06 15.81 -8.96
CA MET A 152 -0.28 16.33 -10.10
C MET A 152 0.60 17.55 -9.74
N ALA A 153 0.18 18.35 -8.74
CA ALA A 153 0.93 19.50 -8.27
C ALA A 153 2.03 19.16 -7.23
N LEU A 154 2.16 17.90 -6.82
CA LEU A 154 3.11 17.50 -5.78
C LEU A 154 4.52 17.28 -6.36
N PRO A 155 5.57 17.66 -5.62
CA PRO A 155 6.94 17.33 -6.02
C PRO A 155 7.18 15.82 -5.94
N SER A 156 8.13 15.35 -6.74
CA SER A 156 8.59 13.96 -6.71
C SER A 156 9.17 13.56 -5.34
N ILE A 157 9.16 12.26 -5.05
CA ILE A 157 9.63 11.74 -3.76
C ILE A 157 11.15 11.93 -3.64
N THR A 158 11.64 12.47 -2.53
CA THR A 158 13.08 12.53 -2.30
C THR A 158 13.52 11.26 -1.59
N TYR A 159 14.46 10.53 -2.18
CA TYR A 159 15.06 9.35 -1.58
C TYR A 159 16.50 9.65 -1.15
N LEU A 160 16.90 9.12 0.01
CA LEU A 160 18.22 9.33 0.59
C LEU A 160 18.73 8.01 1.16
N GLU A 161 19.90 7.59 0.72
CA GLU A 161 20.62 6.48 1.34
C GLU A 161 21.54 7.04 2.42
N LYS A 162 21.36 6.59 3.67
CA LYS A 162 22.21 7.00 4.79
C LYS A 162 22.23 5.90 5.86
N ASP A 163 23.40 5.63 6.43
CA ASP A 163 23.57 4.70 7.56
C ASP A 163 22.97 3.29 7.29
N HIS A 164 23.18 2.76 6.08
CA HIS A 164 22.60 1.50 5.58
C HIS A 164 21.06 1.45 5.52
N GLN A 165 20.40 2.61 5.54
CA GLN A 165 18.95 2.75 5.44
C GLN A 165 18.58 3.58 4.23
N ILE A 166 17.42 3.29 3.66
CA ILE A 166 16.83 4.10 2.59
C ILE A 166 15.68 4.89 3.18
N ARG A 167 15.83 6.22 3.21
CA ARG A 167 14.83 7.15 3.70
C ARG A 167 14.09 7.80 2.55
N GLN A 168 12.85 8.20 2.82
CA GLN A 168 12.02 8.94 1.89
C GLN A 168 11.43 10.18 2.54
N ASN A 169 11.23 11.20 1.71
CA ASN A 169 10.55 12.43 2.07
C ASN A 169 9.64 12.86 0.93
N TYR A 170 8.35 13.01 1.22
CA TYR A 170 7.35 13.41 0.24
C TYR A 170 6.25 14.26 0.87
N ARG A 171 5.37 14.80 0.03
CA ARG A 171 4.22 15.57 0.45
C ARG A 171 2.94 14.86 0.01
N VAL A 172 1.90 15.02 0.81
CA VAL A 172 0.52 14.74 0.42
C VAL A 172 -0.30 16.01 0.66
N ASN A 173 -1.29 16.27 -0.19
CA ASN A 173 -2.17 17.41 0.00
C ASN A 173 -2.96 17.22 1.29
N SER A 174 -2.91 18.20 2.20
CA SER A 174 -3.60 18.16 3.51
C SER A 174 -5.05 18.67 3.44
N GLU A 175 -5.46 19.27 2.34
CA GLU A 175 -6.77 19.88 2.21
C GLU A 175 -7.80 18.84 1.76
N TYR A 176 -8.59 18.39 2.73
CA TYR A 176 -9.79 17.61 2.48
C TYR A 176 -10.71 17.66 3.71
N THR A 177 -11.94 18.11 3.48
CA THR A 177 -13.00 18.03 4.49
C THR A 177 -13.84 16.80 4.17
N PRO A 178 -13.81 15.74 5.02
CA PRO A 178 -14.63 14.57 4.76
C PRO A 178 -16.11 14.95 4.86
N PRO A 179 -16.99 14.34 4.03
CA PRO A 179 -18.41 14.66 4.02
C PRO A 179 -19.13 14.23 5.30
N ARG A 180 -18.50 13.39 6.12
CA ARG A 180 -19.04 12.83 7.36
C ARG A 180 -17.94 12.58 8.38
N PRO A 181 -18.29 12.43 9.68
CA PRO A 181 -17.33 12.05 10.70
C PRO A 181 -16.62 10.74 10.36
N ARG A 182 -15.29 10.74 10.55
CA ARG A 182 -14.45 9.58 10.27
C ARG A 182 -14.40 8.64 11.48
N LEU A 183 -14.41 7.34 11.23
CA LEU A 183 -14.28 6.31 12.24
C LEU A 183 -12.80 6.10 12.62
N ARG A 184 -12.53 6.04 13.92
CA ARG A 184 -11.22 5.63 14.44
C ARG A 184 -11.29 4.13 14.75
N VAL A 185 -10.79 3.31 13.83
CA VAL A 185 -10.74 1.86 14.01
C VAL A 185 -9.69 1.52 15.08
N THR A 186 -10.11 0.77 16.11
CA THR A 186 -9.24 0.27 17.18
C THR A 186 -9.39 -1.25 17.32
N PRO A 187 -8.39 -1.98 17.84
CA PRO A 187 -8.48 -3.43 17.98
C PRO A 187 -9.69 -3.92 18.78
N GLY A 188 -10.15 -3.15 19.79
CA GLY A 188 -11.31 -3.49 20.60
C GLY A 188 -12.64 -3.46 19.85
N MET A 189 -12.68 -2.88 18.65
CA MET A 189 -13.86 -2.90 17.77
C MET A 189 -13.92 -4.14 16.89
N LEU A 190 -12.83 -4.91 16.80
CA LEU A 190 -12.67 -6.01 15.87
C LEU A 190 -12.74 -7.34 16.62
N LYS A 191 -13.40 -8.33 16.01
CA LYS A 191 -13.30 -9.72 16.48
C LYS A 191 -11.84 -10.18 16.39
N PRO A 192 -11.39 -11.14 17.20
CA PRO A 192 -10.00 -11.60 17.19
C PRO A 192 -9.48 -11.97 15.79
N TRP A 193 -10.28 -12.69 15.00
CA TRP A 193 -9.93 -13.07 13.63
C TRP A 193 -9.88 -11.89 12.64
N GLN A 194 -10.62 -10.80 12.91
CA GLN A 194 -10.59 -9.58 12.10
C GLN A 194 -9.36 -8.71 12.38
N GLN A 195 -8.64 -8.94 13.49
CA GLN A 195 -7.45 -8.14 13.81
C GLN A 195 -6.29 -8.46 12.88
N GLU A 196 -6.10 -9.73 12.51
CA GLU A 196 -5.10 -10.14 11.51
C GLU A 196 -5.45 -9.59 10.13
N VAL A 197 -6.72 -9.69 9.73
CA VAL A 197 -7.23 -9.10 8.49
C VAL A 197 -6.99 -7.58 8.45
N TRP A 198 -7.30 -6.87 9.53
CA TRP A 198 -7.06 -5.44 9.63
C TRP A 198 -5.56 -5.10 9.54
N LEU A 199 -4.70 -5.93 10.11
CA LEU A 199 -3.26 -5.78 10.01
C LEU A 199 -2.80 -5.89 8.55
N VAL A 200 -3.30 -6.89 7.80
CA VAL A 200 -3.07 -7.02 6.35
C VAL A 200 -3.46 -5.73 5.66
N MET A 201 -4.68 -5.23 5.85
CA MET A 201 -5.17 -4.05 5.14
C MET A 201 -4.38 -2.78 5.45
N ARG A 202 -3.89 -2.63 6.68
CA ARG A 202 -3.05 -1.48 7.05
C ARG A 202 -1.64 -1.51 6.45
N LYS A 203 -1.12 -2.71 6.18
CA LYS A 203 0.27 -2.93 5.82
C LYS A 203 0.47 -3.20 4.34
N VAL A 204 -0.45 -3.89 3.69
CA VAL A 204 -0.27 -4.40 2.33
C VAL A 204 0.00 -3.31 1.28
N GLY A 205 -0.47 -2.07 1.49
CA GLY A 205 -0.15 -0.95 0.60
C GLY A 205 1.37 -0.68 0.45
N MET A 206 2.21 -1.12 1.39
CA MET A 206 3.66 -0.92 1.32
C MET A 206 4.35 -1.71 0.20
N PHE A 207 3.78 -2.84 -0.23
CA PHE A 207 4.27 -3.60 -1.38
C PHE A 207 4.05 -2.87 -2.72
N GLY A 208 3.18 -1.85 -2.72
CA GLY A 208 2.98 -0.92 -3.83
C GLY A 208 3.97 0.25 -3.90
N HIS A 209 4.93 0.33 -2.98
CA HIS A 209 5.87 1.45 -2.91
C HIS A 209 6.78 1.52 -4.17
N PRO A 210 7.09 2.72 -4.71
CA PRO A 210 7.81 2.86 -5.98
C PRO A 210 9.14 2.11 -6.06
N LEU A 211 10.00 2.26 -5.04
CA LEU A 211 11.28 1.53 -4.99
C LEU A 211 11.10 0.02 -4.84
N VAL A 212 10.06 -0.43 -4.13
CA VAL A 212 9.77 -1.87 -3.97
C VAL A 212 9.31 -2.46 -5.30
N ARG A 213 8.44 -1.75 -6.02
CA ARG A 213 7.97 -2.15 -7.36
C ARG A 213 9.12 -2.22 -8.35
N GLN A 214 10.02 -1.24 -8.34
CA GLN A 214 11.16 -1.25 -9.24
C GLN A 214 12.18 -2.34 -8.85
N TYR A 215 12.47 -2.50 -7.57
CA TYR A 215 13.30 -3.60 -7.05
C TYR A 215 12.79 -4.96 -7.52
N LEU A 216 11.49 -5.23 -7.40
CA LEU A 216 10.91 -6.49 -7.86
C LEU A 216 10.99 -6.67 -9.37
N CYS A 217 10.85 -5.59 -10.15
CA CYS A 217 11.03 -5.66 -11.60
C CYS A 217 12.46 -6.04 -11.97
N ASP A 218 13.45 -5.48 -11.29
CA ASP A 218 14.85 -5.68 -11.65
C ASP A 218 15.46 -6.95 -11.03
N ALA A 219 14.95 -7.41 -9.89
CA ALA A 219 15.45 -8.61 -9.22
C ALA A 219 14.90 -9.93 -9.80
N LEU A 220 13.82 -9.88 -10.59
CA LEU A 220 13.16 -11.05 -11.18
C LEU A 220 13.48 -11.20 -12.68
N HIS A 221 14.38 -10.37 -13.22
CA HIS A 221 14.88 -10.40 -14.59
C HIS A 221 16.40 -10.51 -14.60
#